data_AF-A0A668UP62-F1
#
_entry.id   AF-A0A668UP62-F1
#
_cell.length_a   1.000
_cell.length_b   1.000
_cell.length_c   1.000
_cell.angle_alpha   90.00
_cell.angle_beta   90.00
_cell.angle_gamma   90.00
#
_symmetry.space_group_name_H-M   'P 1'
#
loop_
_entity.id
_entity.type
_entity.pdbx_description
1 polymer ?
#
loop_
_entity_poly.entity_id
_entity_poly.type
_entity_poly.pdbx_seq_one_letter_code
_entity_poly.pdbx_strand_id
1 'polypeptide(L)'
;MKLSSLSSSAGVFLATRRAVGGFTASSSTQSDSIMQHVCGRTPPVFFLCEGSPALTAAEGTAPPRNFAETLPTEMTVRIFGELDAASLCSAARTCRLWHQIIEQSEQLWRKQCLMVRAICQREVDSDRRHGLSWKVILVRNYIRSRVKKDWLIGRFSHVRSADELSGRKLTPLDAETWGEILEAELDR
;
A
#
# COMPACT_ATOMS: atom_id res chain seq x y z
N MET A 1 16.25 5.76 33.95
CA MET A 1 16.33 5.22 32.58
C MET A 1 15.12 5.51 31.69
N LYS A 2 13.89 5.74 32.20
CA LYS A 2 12.71 6.10 31.36
C LYS A 2 12.78 7.51 30.73
N LEU A 3 13.39 8.48 31.41
CA LEU A 3 13.45 9.88 30.95
C LEU A 3 14.30 10.11 29.68
N SER A 4 15.36 9.31 29.47
CA SER A 4 16.22 9.42 28.28
C SER A 4 15.56 8.87 27.02
N SER A 5 14.72 7.83 27.16
CA SER A 5 13.92 7.29 26.06
C SER A 5 12.79 8.25 25.67
N LEU A 6 12.10 8.85 26.65
CA LEU A 6 11.05 9.86 26.42
C LEU A 6 11.58 11.10 25.67
N SER A 7 12.77 11.59 26.02
CA SER A 7 13.40 12.73 25.31
C SER A 7 13.83 12.38 23.89
N SER A 8 14.24 11.13 23.64
CA SER A 8 14.62 10.68 22.30
C SER A 8 13.40 10.49 21.42
N SER A 9 12.36 9.82 21.91
CA SER A 9 11.13 9.59 21.16
C SER A 9 10.40 10.90 20.85
N ALA A 10 10.21 11.79 21.84
CA ALA A 10 9.60 13.10 21.61
C ALA A 10 10.37 13.96 20.58
N GLY A 11 11.71 13.93 20.64
CA GLY A 11 12.58 14.61 19.68
C GLY A 11 12.41 14.08 18.24
N VAL A 12 12.29 12.76 18.08
CA VAL A 12 12.00 12.12 16.79
C VAL A 12 10.59 12.43 16.29
N PHE A 13 9.59 12.43 17.17
CA PHE A 13 8.22 12.77 16.79
C PHE A 13 8.11 14.21 16.29
N LEU A 14 8.75 15.16 16.97
CA LEU A 14 8.86 16.55 16.54
C LEU A 14 9.66 16.69 15.24
N ALA A 15 10.78 15.97 15.09
CA ALA A 15 11.59 15.98 13.88
C ALA A 15 10.84 15.38 12.67
N THR A 16 10.08 14.30 12.87
CA THR A 16 9.24 13.67 11.84
C THR A 16 8.08 14.56 11.46
N ARG A 17 7.39 15.16 12.45
CA ARG A 17 6.32 16.14 12.20
C ARG A 17 6.85 17.35 11.41
N ARG A 18 8.08 17.80 11.68
CA ARG A 18 8.72 18.91 10.96
C ARG A 18 9.21 18.53 9.56
N ALA A 19 9.77 17.34 9.39
CA ALA A 19 10.21 16.83 8.09
C ALA A 19 9.04 16.55 7.13
N VAL A 20 7.90 16.10 7.67
CA VAL A 20 6.72 15.72 6.89
C VAL A 20 5.77 16.91 6.67
N GLY A 21 5.76 17.91 7.57
CA GLY A 21 4.94 19.13 7.46
C GLY A 21 5.34 20.11 6.35
N GLY A 22 6.40 19.84 5.59
CA GLY A 22 6.85 20.67 4.45
C GLY A 22 6.16 20.37 3.11
N PHE A 23 5.27 19.38 3.04
CA PHE A 23 4.56 19.03 1.80
C PHE A 23 3.19 19.71 1.72
N THR A 24 3.06 20.71 0.86
CA THR A 24 1.81 21.40 0.57
C THR A 24 0.85 20.48 -0.21
N ALA A 25 -0.42 20.48 0.21
CA ALA A 25 -1.48 19.70 -0.43
C ALA A 25 -1.97 20.41 -1.70
N SER A 26 -1.87 19.74 -2.85
CA SER A 26 -2.54 20.14 -4.09
C SER A 26 -3.69 19.18 -4.41
N SER A 27 -4.85 19.77 -4.72
CA SER A 27 -6.12 19.09 -4.92
C SER A 27 -6.31 18.55 -6.34
N SER A 28 -7.13 17.48 -6.40
CA SER A 28 -8.00 17.07 -7.51
C SER A 28 -7.36 16.78 -8.87
N THR A 29 -6.80 15.56 -9.01
CA THR A 29 -6.81 14.66 -10.20
C THR A 29 -6.00 13.39 -9.87
N GLN A 30 -6.24 12.81 -8.69
CA GLN A 30 -5.28 11.96 -7.98
C GLN A 30 -5.69 10.47 -7.90
N SER A 31 -6.62 10.01 -8.73
CA SER A 31 -7.12 8.63 -8.66
C SER A 31 -6.19 7.65 -9.39
N ASP A 32 -5.69 8.04 -10.57
CA ASP A 32 -4.78 7.20 -11.38
C ASP A 32 -3.32 7.29 -10.92
N SER A 33 -2.92 8.43 -10.35
CA SER A 33 -1.56 8.68 -9.89
C SER A 33 -1.22 7.88 -8.62
N ILE A 34 -2.17 7.68 -7.69
CA ILE A 34 -1.85 7.00 -6.42
C ILE A 34 -1.67 5.48 -6.61
N MET A 35 -2.38 4.84 -7.54
CA MET A 35 -2.08 3.44 -7.93
C MET A 35 -0.65 3.30 -8.47
N GLN A 36 -0.12 4.30 -9.18
CA GLN A 36 1.28 4.33 -9.59
C GLN A 36 2.25 4.59 -8.42
N HIS A 37 1.83 5.35 -7.39
CA HIS A 37 2.63 5.63 -6.20
C HIS A 37 2.68 4.46 -5.19
N VAL A 38 1.61 3.67 -5.07
CA VAL A 38 1.57 2.39 -4.34
C VAL A 38 2.41 1.34 -5.08
N CYS A 39 2.39 1.37 -6.42
CA CYS A 39 3.06 0.42 -7.31
C CYS A 39 4.41 0.91 -7.88
N GLY A 40 5.07 1.83 -7.16
CA GLY A 40 6.37 2.47 -7.43
C GLY A 40 7.05 2.23 -8.79
N ARG A 41 6.86 3.23 -9.68
CA ARG A 41 7.74 3.74 -10.76
C ARG A 41 7.99 2.89 -12.02
N THR A 42 7.94 3.65 -13.12
CA THR A 42 8.06 3.34 -14.57
C THR A 42 7.01 2.36 -15.12
N PRO A 43 6.23 2.76 -16.15
CA PRO A 43 5.62 1.75 -16.99
C PRO A 43 6.78 0.93 -17.55
N PRO A 44 6.76 -0.42 -17.48
CA PRO A 44 7.59 -1.14 -18.42
C PRO A 44 7.10 -0.67 -19.78
N VAL A 45 8.01 -0.09 -20.57
CA VAL A 45 7.89 -0.13 -22.02
C VAL A 45 7.39 -1.53 -22.32
N PHE A 46 6.22 -1.63 -22.94
CA PHE A 46 5.63 -2.92 -23.30
C PHE A 46 6.73 -3.69 -24.03
N PHE A 47 7.38 -4.63 -23.33
CA PHE A 47 8.16 -5.64 -23.98
C PHE A 47 7.12 -6.55 -24.62
N LEU A 48 6.77 -6.19 -25.85
CA LEU A 48 6.32 -7.17 -26.82
C LEU A 48 7.40 -8.25 -26.79
N CYS A 49 7.08 -9.42 -26.25
CA CYS A 49 7.84 -10.61 -26.54
C CYS A 49 7.63 -10.94 -28.02
N GLU A 50 8.33 -10.22 -28.89
CA GLU A 50 8.60 -10.66 -30.25
C GLU A 50 9.94 -11.41 -30.26
N GLY A 51 9.85 -12.74 -30.39
CA GLY A 51 10.73 -13.57 -31.22
C GLY A 51 12.24 -13.68 -30.94
N SER A 52 12.63 -14.79 -30.28
CA SER A 52 13.71 -15.75 -30.66
C SER A 52 15.21 -15.38 -30.50
N PRO A 53 16.16 -16.37 -30.47
CA PRO A 53 16.00 -17.81 -30.68
C PRO A 53 16.42 -18.72 -29.52
N ALA A 54 16.02 -19.98 -29.69
CA ALA A 54 16.13 -21.12 -28.80
C ALA A 54 17.56 -21.46 -28.33
N LEU A 55 17.66 -21.86 -27.06
CA LEU A 55 18.66 -22.84 -26.62
C LEU A 55 17.88 -24.07 -26.14
N THR A 56 17.91 -25.10 -27.00
CA THR A 56 17.46 -26.49 -26.78
C THR A 56 16.07 -26.66 -26.17
N ALA A 57 15.06 -26.57 -27.04
CA ALA A 57 13.71 -27.05 -26.76
C ALA A 57 13.72 -28.57 -26.60
N ALA A 58 13.37 -29.06 -25.40
CA ALA A 58 12.79 -30.39 -25.26
C ALA A 58 11.37 -30.34 -25.85
N GLU A 59 11.05 -31.29 -26.72
CA GLU A 59 9.79 -31.40 -27.47
C GLU A 59 8.55 -31.41 -26.56
N GLY A 60 7.55 -30.59 -26.91
CA GLY A 60 6.14 -30.91 -26.65
C GLY A 60 5.37 -30.07 -25.63
N THR A 61 6.00 -29.26 -24.78
CA THR A 61 5.24 -28.47 -23.78
C THR A 61 4.77 -27.14 -24.34
N ALA A 62 3.46 -27.05 -24.62
CA ALA A 62 2.77 -25.80 -24.89
C ALA A 62 3.13 -24.74 -23.81
N PRO A 63 3.21 -23.45 -24.17
CA PRO A 63 3.51 -22.40 -23.20
C PRO A 63 2.54 -22.48 -22.02
N PRO A 64 3.02 -22.25 -20.78
CA PRO A 64 2.18 -22.36 -19.59
C PRO A 64 0.97 -21.46 -19.72
N ARG A 65 -0.22 -22.05 -19.66
CA ARG A 65 -1.49 -21.33 -19.81
C ARG A 65 -1.78 -20.48 -18.59
N ASN A 66 -2.34 -19.31 -18.82
CA ASN A 66 -2.81 -18.45 -17.75
C ASN A 66 -3.97 -19.13 -17.01
N PHE A 67 -3.83 -19.34 -15.70
CA PHE A 67 -4.87 -19.99 -14.90
C PHE A 67 -6.21 -19.25 -14.94
N ALA A 68 -6.19 -17.92 -15.14
CA ALA A 68 -7.41 -17.12 -15.20
C ALA A 68 -8.23 -17.39 -16.47
N GLU A 69 -7.65 -18.04 -17.49
CA GLU A 69 -8.35 -18.46 -18.71
C GLU A 69 -9.00 -19.84 -18.56
N THR A 70 -8.56 -20.64 -17.58
CA THR A 70 -9.03 -22.02 -17.37
C THR A 70 -9.95 -22.16 -16.17
N LEU A 71 -9.75 -21.35 -15.12
CA LEU A 71 -10.57 -21.39 -13.92
C LEU A 71 -11.81 -20.49 -14.04
N PRO A 72 -12.94 -20.88 -13.41
CA PRO A 72 -14.05 -19.98 -13.19
C PRO A 72 -13.60 -18.69 -12.51
N THR A 73 -14.23 -17.56 -12.86
CA THR A 73 -13.85 -16.24 -12.35
C THR A 73 -13.86 -16.16 -10.82
N GLU A 74 -14.78 -16.87 -10.16
CA GLU A 74 -14.89 -16.93 -8.70
C GLU A 74 -13.62 -17.53 -8.08
N MET A 75 -13.05 -18.56 -8.70
CA MET A 75 -11.82 -19.20 -8.22
C MET A 75 -10.61 -18.29 -8.45
N THR A 76 -10.56 -17.62 -9.60
CA THR A 76 -9.54 -16.62 -9.91
C THR A 76 -9.58 -15.46 -8.91
N VAL A 77 -10.77 -14.95 -8.57
CA VAL A 77 -10.96 -13.92 -7.55
C VAL A 77 -10.54 -14.41 -6.16
N ARG A 78 -10.83 -15.67 -5.80
CA ARG A 78 -10.34 -16.25 -4.53
C ARG A 78 -8.82 -16.29 -4.45
N ILE A 79 -8.15 -16.69 -5.54
CA ILE A 79 -6.68 -16.72 -5.61
C ILE A 79 -6.12 -15.30 -5.43
N PHE A 80 -6.64 -14.31 -6.15
CA PHE A 80 -6.21 -12.92 -5.97
C PHE A 80 -6.56 -12.37 -4.58
N GLY A 81 -7.60 -12.89 -3.93
CA GLY A 81 -7.99 -12.54 -2.58
C GLY A 81 -6.94 -12.88 -1.53
N GLU A 82 -6.04 -13.83 -1.79
CA GLU A 82 -4.97 -14.22 -0.87
C GLU A 82 -3.73 -13.31 -0.98
N LEU A 83 -3.68 -12.43 -1.99
CA LEU A 83 -2.58 -11.48 -2.16
C LEU A 83 -2.73 -10.27 -1.23
N ASP A 84 -1.60 -9.75 -0.76
CA ASP A 84 -1.56 -8.43 -0.14
C ASP A 84 -1.74 -7.33 -1.20
N ALA A 85 -2.08 -6.12 -0.76
CA ALA A 85 -2.35 -5.01 -1.67
C ALA A 85 -1.21 -4.72 -2.67
N ALA A 86 0.06 -4.86 -2.26
CA ALA A 86 1.19 -4.63 -3.16
C ALA A 86 1.32 -5.72 -4.23
N SER A 87 1.16 -6.99 -3.85
CA SER A 87 1.17 -8.11 -4.80
C SER A 87 -0.05 -8.07 -5.73
N LEU A 88 -1.22 -7.65 -5.23
CA LEU A 88 -2.42 -7.48 -6.03
C LEU A 88 -2.25 -6.38 -7.10
N CYS A 89 -1.65 -5.24 -6.74
CA CYS A 89 -1.28 -4.20 -7.70
C CYS A 89 -0.25 -4.69 -8.73
N SER A 90 0.66 -5.58 -8.33
CA SER A 90 1.63 -6.18 -9.26
C SER A 90 0.95 -7.16 -10.20
N ALA A 91 0.05 -8.00 -9.70
CA ALA A 91 -0.78 -8.91 -10.48
C ALA A 91 -1.65 -8.17 -11.50
N ALA A 92 -2.26 -7.04 -11.13
CA ALA A 92 -3.05 -6.21 -12.05
C ALA A 92 -2.25 -5.61 -13.22
N ARG A 93 -0.91 -5.68 -13.20
CA ARG A 93 -0.03 -5.22 -14.29
C ARG A 93 0.50 -6.35 -15.18
N THR A 94 0.21 -7.61 -14.89
CA THR A 94 0.81 -8.74 -15.63
C THR A 94 0.18 -8.92 -17.01
N CYS A 95 -1.14 -8.85 -17.11
CA CYS A 95 -1.88 -8.96 -18.37
C CYS A 95 -3.25 -8.28 -18.29
N ARG A 96 -3.87 -8.04 -19.46
CA ARG A 96 -5.18 -7.38 -19.56
C ARG A 96 -6.31 -8.14 -18.84
N LEU A 97 -6.29 -9.47 -18.90
CA LEU A 97 -7.30 -10.30 -18.25
C LEU A 97 -7.25 -10.15 -16.72
N TRP A 98 -6.05 -10.24 -16.13
CA TRP A 98 -5.87 -10.07 -14.69
C TRP A 98 -6.22 -8.66 -14.25
N HIS A 99 -5.81 -7.66 -15.04
CA HIS A 99 -6.18 -6.27 -14.81
C HIS A 99 -7.70 -6.13 -14.73
N GLN A 100 -8.46 -6.64 -15.71
CA GLN A 100 -9.92 -6.55 -15.72
C GLN A 100 -10.56 -7.26 -14.52
N ILE A 101 -10.15 -8.49 -14.21
CA ILE A 101 -10.70 -9.26 -13.09
C ILE A 101 -10.44 -8.56 -11.74
N ILE A 102 -9.22 -8.06 -11.53
CA ILE A 102 -8.85 -7.40 -10.28
C ILE A 102 -9.56 -6.05 -10.15
N GLU A 103 -9.54 -5.24 -11.21
CA GLU A 103 -10.12 -3.90 -11.20
C GLU A 103 -11.63 -3.90 -10.99
N GLN A 104 -12.35 -4.85 -11.59
CA GLN A 104 -13.81 -4.93 -11.50
C GLN A 104 -14.31 -5.61 -10.22
N SER A 105 -13.42 -6.21 -9.42
CA SER A 105 -13.82 -6.96 -8.23
C SER A 105 -13.89 -6.07 -6.99
N GLU A 106 -15.08 -5.55 -6.70
CA GLU A 106 -15.37 -4.82 -5.45
C GLU A 106 -15.07 -5.66 -4.19
N GLN A 107 -15.20 -6.98 -4.26
CA GLN A 107 -14.92 -7.88 -3.13
C GLN A 107 -13.43 -7.90 -2.76
N LEU A 108 -12.54 -7.88 -3.76
CA LEU A 108 -11.10 -7.82 -3.54
C LEU A 108 -10.73 -6.51 -2.85
N TRP A 109 -11.17 -5.38 -3.41
CA TRP A 109 -10.90 -4.07 -2.84
C TRP A 109 -11.47 -3.92 -1.43
N ARG A 110 -12.68 -4.45 -1.19
CA ARG A 110 -13.29 -4.48 0.15
C ARG A 110 -12.44 -5.26 1.15
N LYS A 111 -11.97 -6.48 0.81
CA LYS A 111 -11.11 -7.29 1.71
C LYS A 111 -9.86 -6.52 2.10
N GLN A 112 -9.21 -5.88 1.14
CA GLN A 112 -8.01 -5.06 1.38
C GLN A 112 -8.31 -3.82 2.25
N CYS A 113 -9.44 -3.15 2.01
CA CYS A 113 -9.88 -2.03 2.84
C CYS A 113 -10.13 -2.42 4.30
N LEU A 114 -10.65 -3.62 4.57
CA LEU A 114 -10.88 -4.08 5.94
C LEU A 114 -9.58 -4.23 6.72
N MET A 115 -8.48 -4.63 6.07
CA MET A 115 -7.16 -4.66 6.71
C MET A 115 -6.65 -3.25 7.03
N VAL A 116 -6.87 -2.29 6.12
CA VAL A 116 -6.54 -0.87 6.35
C VAL A 116 -7.40 -0.28 7.47
N ARG A 117 -8.69 -0.63 7.52
CA ARG A 117 -9.65 -0.19 8.54
C ARG A 117 -9.25 -0.61 9.95
N ALA A 118 -8.58 -1.75 10.11
CA ALA A 118 -8.08 -2.18 11.42
C ALA A 118 -7.05 -1.20 12.03
N ILE A 119 -6.43 -0.35 11.21
CA ILE A 119 -5.41 0.63 11.62
C ILE A 119 -5.95 2.07 11.50
N CYS A 120 -6.64 2.37 10.40
CA CYS A 120 -7.20 3.68 10.06
C CYS A 120 -8.74 3.62 10.04
N GLN A 121 -9.33 3.21 11.16
CA GLN A 121 -10.78 3.01 11.24
C GLN A 121 -11.54 4.31 10.95
N ARG A 122 -11.12 5.42 11.58
CA ARG A 122 -11.78 6.73 11.48
C ARG A 122 -11.81 7.23 10.03
N GLU A 123 -10.69 7.13 9.33
CA GLU A 123 -10.54 7.59 7.95
C GLU A 123 -11.35 6.72 6.99
N VAL A 124 -11.26 5.39 7.13
CA VAL A 124 -12.01 4.45 6.28
C VAL A 124 -13.52 4.59 6.49
N ASP A 125 -13.97 4.69 7.74
CA ASP A 125 -15.40 4.83 8.06
C ASP A 125 -15.93 6.18 7.57
N SER A 126 -15.12 7.25 7.66
CA SER A 126 -15.45 8.56 7.08
C SER A 126 -15.60 8.48 5.58
N ASP A 127 -14.59 7.99 4.86
CA ASP A 127 -14.64 7.87 3.40
C ASP A 127 -15.80 7.01 2.92
N ARG A 128 -16.16 5.97 3.70
CA ARG A 128 -17.32 5.13 3.38
C ARG A 128 -18.63 5.88 3.55
N ARG A 129 -18.77 6.72 4.58
CA ARG A 129 -19.95 7.62 4.74
C ARG A 129 -20.08 8.62 3.59
N HIS A 130 -18.97 9.04 2.99
CA HIS A 130 -18.96 9.90 1.81
C HIS A 130 -19.25 9.15 0.50
N GLY A 131 -19.57 7.86 0.55
CA GLY A 131 -19.99 7.08 -0.62
C GLY A 131 -18.86 6.69 -1.57
N LEU A 132 -17.59 6.76 -1.13
CA LEU A 132 -16.46 6.37 -1.97
C LEU A 132 -16.43 4.86 -2.22
N SER A 133 -15.94 4.46 -3.40
CA SER A 133 -15.74 3.04 -3.74
C SER A 133 -14.59 2.44 -2.93
N TRP A 134 -14.62 1.12 -2.70
CA TRP A 134 -13.58 0.46 -1.91
C TRP A 134 -12.18 0.68 -2.47
N LYS A 135 -12.03 0.66 -3.80
CA LYS A 135 -10.74 0.96 -4.44
C LYS A 135 -10.23 2.35 -4.07
N VAL A 136 -11.07 3.37 -4.18
CA VAL A 136 -10.67 4.76 -3.86
C VAL A 136 -10.31 4.90 -2.38
N ILE A 137 -11.09 4.29 -1.49
CA ILE A 137 -10.84 4.28 -0.04
C ILE A 137 -9.48 3.65 0.25
N LEU A 138 -9.20 2.47 -0.33
CA LEU A 138 -7.94 1.76 -0.13
C LEU A 138 -6.77 2.64 -0.54
N VAL A 139 -6.82 3.15 -1.76
CA VAL A 139 -5.76 3.94 -2.38
C VAL A 139 -5.44 5.18 -1.56
N ARG A 140 -6.45 5.91 -1.06
CA ARG A 140 -6.27 7.10 -0.22
C ARG A 140 -5.62 6.79 1.13
N ASN A 141 -5.99 5.67 1.75
CA ASN A 141 -5.60 5.38 3.13
C ASN A 141 -4.40 4.42 3.24
N TYR A 142 -3.97 3.80 2.15
CA TYR A 142 -2.96 2.74 2.18
C TYR A 142 -1.62 3.20 2.79
N ILE A 143 -1.01 4.26 2.25
CA ILE A 143 0.28 4.76 2.74
C ILE A 143 0.17 5.21 4.20
N ARG A 144 -0.90 5.92 4.54
CA ARG A 144 -1.18 6.38 5.90
C ARG A 144 -1.26 5.21 6.88
N SER A 145 -2.04 4.17 6.53
CA SER A 145 -2.18 2.98 7.38
C SER A 145 -0.87 2.22 7.57
N ARG A 146 -0.03 2.16 6.53
CA ARG A 146 1.29 1.55 6.62
C ARG A 146 2.21 2.31 7.57
N VAL A 147 2.28 3.63 7.42
CA VAL A 147 3.09 4.48 8.29
C VAL A 147 2.60 4.36 9.73
N LYS A 148 1.29 4.53 9.97
CA LYS A 148 0.69 4.39 11.30
C LYS A 148 0.96 3.01 11.90
N LYS A 149 0.79 1.93 11.14
CA LYS A 149 1.09 0.57 11.59
C LYS A 149 2.56 0.41 11.99
N ASP A 150 3.50 0.89 11.18
CA ASP A 150 4.93 0.80 11.47
C ASP A 150 5.28 1.54 12.79
N TRP A 151 4.66 2.69 13.06
CA TRP A 151 4.78 3.37 14.36
C TRP A 151 4.18 2.54 15.50
N LEU A 152 2.93 2.06 15.36
CA LEU A 152 2.23 1.32 16.41
C LEU A 152 2.89 0.00 16.79
N ILE A 153 3.59 -0.66 15.86
CA ILE A 153 4.37 -1.87 16.18
C ILE A 153 5.76 -1.56 16.76
N GLY A 154 6.08 -0.28 16.98
CA GLY A 154 7.35 0.15 17.57
C GLY A 154 8.53 0.10 16.59
N ARG A 155 8.30 0.04 15.27
CA ARG A 155 9.39 -0.02 14.26
C ARG A 155 10.33 1.18 14.33
N PHE A 156 9.84 2.30 14.87
CA PHE A 156 10.53 3.57 14.96
C PHE A 156 10.81 4.02 16.41
N SER A 157 10.67 3.11 17.39
CA SER A 157 10.88 3.38 18.82
C SER A 157 12.31 3.87 19.16
N HIS A 158 13.30 3.50 18.35
CA HIS A 158 14.72 3.75 18.61
C HIS A 158 15.38 4.67 17.58
N VAL A 159 14.58 5.41 16.82
CA VAL A 159 15.12 6.36 15.85
C VAL A 159 15.96 7.41 16.59
N ARG A 160 17.16 7.73 16.08
CA ARG A 160 18.06 8.70 16.72
C ARG A 160 18.14 10.02 15.99
N SER A 161 17.73 10.05 14.72
CA SER A 161 17.76 11.25 13.89
C SER A 161 16.67 11.22 12.81
N ALA A 162 16.37 12.39 12.23
CA ALA A 162 15.44 12.49 11.10
C ALA A 162 15.96 11.78 9.84
N ASP A 163 17.28 11.69 9.67
CA ASP A 163 17.91 11.08 8.49
C ASP A 163 17.65 9.57 8.41
N GLU A 164 17.49 8.88 9.55
CA GLU A 164 17.11 7.46 9.59
C GLU A 164 15.70 7.19 9.01
N LEU A 165 14.89 8.23 8.92
CA LEU A 165 13.57 8.20 8.30
C LEU A 165 13.59 8.69 6.85
N SER A 166 14.66 9.38 6.44
CA SER A 166 14.86 9.83 5.07
C SER A 166 15.02 8.62 4.13
N GLY A 167 14.31 8.64 2.99
CA GLY A 167 14.22 7.49 2.08
C GLY A 167 13.00 6.59 2.27
N ARG A 168 12.24 6.76 3.37
CA ARG A 168 10.93 6.11 3.53
C ARG A 168 9.82 7.02 2.99
N LYS A 169 8.82 6.41 2.34
CA LYS A 169 7.58 7.12 1.96
C LYS A 169 6.74 7.37 3.21
N LEU A 170 7.04 8.44 3.92
CA LEU A 170 6.20 8.94 5.01
C LEU A 170 5.10 9.83 4.46
N THR A 171 3.96 9.87 5.14
CA THR A 171 2.84 10.74 4.82
C THR A 171 2.50 11.57 6.06
N PRO A 172 2.02 12.82 5.90
CA PRO A 172 1.58 13.62 7.03
C PRO A 172 0.48 12.91 7.83
N LEU A 173 0.68 12.85 9.14
CA LEU A 173 -0.34 12.42 10.10
C LEU A 173 -0.89 13.63 10.83
N ASP A 174 -2.19 13.60 11.15
CA ASP A 174 -2.83 14.67 11.91
C ASP A 174 -2.53 14.55 13.41
N ALA A 175 -2.88 15.60 14.16
CA ALA A 175 -2.61 15.68 15.59
C ALA A 175 -3.24 14.53 16.38
N GLU A 176 -4.46 14.12 16.04
CA GLU A 176 -5.16 13.03 16.71
C GLU A 176 -4.43 11.70 16.50
N THR A 177 -3.98 11.44 15.27
CA THR A 177 -3.23 10.23 14.92
C THR A 177 -1.86 10.19 15.57
N TRP A 178 -1.18 11.32 15.67
CA TRP A 178 0.05 11.41 16.46
C TRP A 178 -0.22 11.19 17.95
N GLY A 179 -1.35 11.68 18.48
CA GLY A 179 -1.77 11.42 19.85
C GLY A 179 -1.92 9.92 20.13
N GLU A 180 -2.63 9.19 19.26
CA GLU A 180 -2.78 7.73 19.37
C GLU A 180 -1.42 7.00 19.34
N ILE A 181 -0.50 7.42 18.46
CA ILE A 181 0.83 6.82 18.37
C ILE A 181 1.65 7.10 19.63
N LEU A 182 1.59 8.32 20.16
CA LEU A 182 2.31 8.71 21.36
C LEU A 182 1.82 7.93 22.57
N GLU A 183 0.51 7.77 22.73
CA GLU A 183 -0.08 6.97 23.80
C GLU A 183 0.43 5.52 23.74
N ALA A 184 0.38 4.90 22.56
CA ALA A 184 0.87 3.54 22.35
C ALA A 184 2.37 3.36 22.61
N GLU A 185 3.17 4.43 22.51
CA GLU A 185 4.60 4.41 22.83
C GLU A 185 4.85 4.64 24.32
N LEU A 186 4.00 5.38 25.02
CA LEU A 186 4.06 5.55 26.47
C LEU A 186 3.68 4.28 27.23
N ASP A 187 2.74 3.50 26.70
CA ASP A 187 2.26 2.24 27.27
C ASP A 187 3.26 1.06 27.13
N ARG A 188 4.36 1.26 26.42
CA ARG A 188 5.34 0.21 26.09
C ARG A 188 6.45 0.08 27.15
#